data_AF-A0A929V7J0-F1
#
_entry.id   AF-A0A929V7J0-F1
#
_cell.length_a   1.000
_cell.length_b   1.000
_cell.length_c   1.000
_cell.angle_alpha   90.00
_cell.angle_beta   90.00
_cell.angle_gamma   90.00
#
_symmetry.space_group_name_H-M   'P 1'
#
loop_
_entity.id
_entity.type
_entity.pdbx_description
1 polymer ?
#
loop_
_entity_poly.entity_id
_entity_poly.type
_entity_poly.pdbx_seq_one_letter_code
_entity_poly.pdbx_strand_id
1 'polypeptide(L)'
;MYIRATHKKFDLESIKAVATCPECKSKHLMISRGRLTCRNCGTEIGRLGKTNKYGAKRTEMNGKIYDSKFEAQVAAELEVEKNLGQIKDYDTQYRIEGWVYDENGNPAFPYRHKVDFRIHNLDGSFTLREAKGVETDDYKWRRKILEKVWLPAHPEYTYEVVYQKSSKRYKRKGASG
;
A
#
# COMPACT_ATOMS: atom_id res chain seq x y z
N MET A 1 30.59 -18.65 -21.73
CA MET A 1 30.04 -20.03 -21.69
C MET A 1 30.59 -20.66 -20.41
N TYR A 2 29.88 -20.75 -19.28
CA TYR A 2 28.66 -21.53 -18.97
C TYR A 2 27.64 -20.73 -18.12
N ILE A 3 26.38 -21.14 -18.18
CA ILE A 3 25.19 -20.63 -17.46
C ILE A 3 24.93 -21.49 -16.20
N ARG A 4 24.49 -20.88 -15.08
CA ARG A 4 23.46 -21.35 -14.07
C ARG A 4 23.66 -20.63 -12.72
N ALA A 5 22.67 -20.29 -11.90
CA ALA A 5 21.22 -20.46 -11.93
C ALA A 5 20.56 -19.24 -11.26
N THR A 6 19.47 -18.76 -11.87
CA THR A 6 18.59 -17.71 -11.34
C THR A 6 17.98 -18.14 -10.00
N HIS A 7 18.08 -17.32 -8.96
CA HIS A 7 17.28 -17.46 -7.74
C HIS A 7 15.79 -17.36 -8.10
N LYS A 8 15.12 -18.51 -8.36
CA LYS A 8 13.67 -18.55 -8.57
C LYS A 8 12.98 -18.18 -7.27
N LYS A 9 12.16 -17.13 -7.30
CA LYS A 9 11.18 -16.85 -6.25
C LYS A 9 10.04 -17.85 -6.43
N PHE A 10 9.74 -18.62 -5.39
CA PHE A 10 8.60 -19.54 -5.39
C PHE A 10 7.43 -18.89 -4.66
N ASP A 11 6.22 -19.00 -5.24
CA ASP A 11 4.97 -18.68 -4.56
C ASP A 11 4.47 -19.90 -3.75
N LEU A 12 3.50 -19.70 -2.86
CA LEU A 12 3.03 -20.76 -1.96
C LEU A 12 2.34 -21.92 -2.70
N GLU A 13 1.78 -21.67 -3.90
CA GLU A 13 1.12 -22.70 -4.70
C GLU A 13 2.12 -23.58 -5.44
N SER A 14 3.22 -22.98 -5.95
CA SER A 14 4.32 -23.72 -6.57
C SER A 14 5.11 -24.59 -5.58
N ILE A 15 5.13 -24.27 -4.29
CA ILE A 15 5.73 -25.12 -3.24
C ILE A 15 4.94 -26.43 -3.03
N LYS A 16 3.62 -26.42 -3.21
CA LYS A 16 2.79 -27.64 -3.09
C LYS A 16 3.05 -28.64 -4.21
N ALA A 17 3.48 -28.17 -5.39
CA ALA A 17 3.78 -29.01 -6.55
C ALA A 17 5.19 -29.61 -6.52
N VAL A 18 6.16 -28.99 -5.82
CA VAL A 18 7.55 -29.46 -5.68
C VAL A 18 7.70 -30.22 -4.34
N ALA A 19 6.97 -31.34 -4.21
CA ALA A 19 6.86 -32.07 -2.95
C ALA A 19 8.06 -32.97 -2.59
N THR A 20 9.23 -32.80 -3.23
CA THR A 20 10.44 -33.58 -2.96
C THR A 20 11.71 -32.74 -3.12
N CYS A 21 12.72 -33.03 -2.29
CA CYS A 21 14.03 -32.41 -2.41
C CYS A 21 14.66 -32.77 -3.77
N PRO A 22 15.20 -31.81 -4.54
CA PRO A 22 15.82 -32.11 -5.84
C PRO A 22 17.07 -32.98 -5.73
N GLU A 23 17.79 -32.91 -4.60
CA GLU A 23 19.03 -33.65 -4.39
C GLU A 23 18.80 -35.08 -3.88
N CYS A 24 18.04 -35.23 -2.78
CA CYS A 24 17.88 -36.53 -2.12
C CYS A 24 16.48 -37.12 -2.24
N LYS A 25 15.59 -36.49 -3.02
CA LYS A 25 14.18 -36.88 -3.22
C LYS A 25 13.33 -36.98 -1.94
N SER A 26 13.87 -36.55 -0.80
CA SER A 26 13.17 -36.57 0.49
C SER A 26 11.98 -35.62 0.50
N LYS A 27 10.88 -36.05 1.11
CA LYS A 27 9.69 -35.22 1.37
C LYS A 27 9.81 -34.40 2.65
N HIS A 28 10.87 -34.60 3.43
CA HIS A 28 11.11 -33.90 4.70
C HIS A 28 11.75 -32.53 4.43
N LEU A 29 10.92 -31.56 4.07
CA LEU A 29 11.29 -30.17 3.85
C LEU A 29 10.88 -29.31 5.06
N MET A 30 11.70 -28.33 5.41
CA MET A 30 11.44 -27.40 6.52
C MET A 30 11.55 -25.96 6.04
N ILE A 31 10.63 -25.12 6.51
CA ILE A 31 10.71 -23.67 6.33
C ILE A 31 11.18 -23.05 7.64
N SER A 32 12.27 -22.30 7.60
CA SER A 32 12.79 -21.54 8.75
C SER A 32 13.31 -20.19 8.30
N ARG A 33 12.89 -19.11 8.98
CA ARG A 33 13.29 -17.72 8.68
C ARG A 33 13.18 -17.34 7.19
N GLY A 34 12.16 -17.86 6.50
CA GLY A 34 11.92 -17.60 5.07
C GLY A 34 12.81 -18.39 4.11
N ARG A 35 13.58 -19.37 4.58
CA ARG A 35 14.35 -20.32 3.76
C ARG A 35 13.67 -21.69 3.80
N LEU A 36 13.57 -22.33 2.64
CA LEU A 36 13.13 -23.71 2.50
C LEU A 36 14.37 -24.61 2.40
N THR A 37 14.54 -25.49 3.37
CA THR A 37 15.69 -26.41 3.46
C THR A 37 15.23 -27.85 3.57
N CYS A 38 16.00 -28.79 3.02
CA CYS A 38 15.76 -30.21 3.24
C CYS A 38 16.31 -30.63 4.62
N ARG A 39 15.48 -31.30 5.44
CA ARG A 39 15.95 -31.83 6.75
C ARG A 39 16.85 -33.05 6.62
N ASN A 40 16.78 -33.77 5.49
CA ASN A 40 17.55 -34.99 5.30
C ASN A 40 18.99 -34.70 4.83
N CYS A 41 19.17 -33.81 3.84
CA CYS A 41 20.49 -33.52 3.26
C CYS A 41 21.00 -32.09 3.50
N GLY A 42 20.18 -31.22 4.10
CA GLY A 42 20.57 -29.84 4.41
C GLY A 42 20.48 -28.86 3.23
N THR A 43 20.26 -29.32 2.00
CA THR A 43 20.20 -28.45 0.81
C THR A 43 19.15 -27.34 0.94
N GLU A 44 19.56 -26.09 0.69
CA GLU A 44 18.65 -24.95 0.55
C GLU A 44 18.00 -24.99 -0.84
N ILE A 45 16.68 -25.20 -0.85
CA ILE A 45 15.89 -25.37 -2.08
C ILE A 45 15.45 -23.99 -2.61
N GLY A 46 15.20 -23.04 -1.72
CA GLY A 46 14.82 -21.69 -2.12
C GLY A 46 14.50 -20.76 -0.95
N ARG A 47 14.25 -19.49 -1.27
CA ARG A 47 13.86 -18.45 -0.33
C ARG A 47 12.45 -17.96 -0.64
N LEU A 48 11.57 -18.00 0.34
CA LEU A 48 10.26 -17.36 0.24
C LEU A 48 10.48 -15.85 0.19
N GLY A 49 10.00 -15.22 -0.89
CA GLY A 49 9.94 -13.77 -0.97
C GLY A 49 9.13 -13.22 0.21
N LYS A 50 9.49 -12.04 0.72
CA LYS A 50 8.71 -11.36 1.76
C LYS A 50 7.26 -11.29 1.28
N THR A 51 6.37 -12.06 1.92
CA THR A 51 4.97 -11.64 1.98
C THR A 51 4.99 -10.26 2.61
N ASN A 52 4.37 -9.27 1.95
CA ASN A 52 4.29 -7.92 2.50
C ASN A 52 3.84 -8.04 3.95
N LYS A 53 4.63 -7.47 4.87
CA LYS A 53 4.48 -7.54 6.33
C LYS A 53 3.08 -7.17 6.84
N TYR A 54 2.23 -6.65 5.95
CA TYR A 54 0.90 -6.11 6.24
C TYR A 54 -0.28 -6.86 5.60
N GLY A 55 -0.07 -7.95 4.84
CA GLY A 55 -1.20 -8.77 4.35
C GLY A 55 -2.31 -7.99 3.61
N ALA A 56 -1.98 -6.85 3.02
CA ALA A 56 -2.94 -6.00 2.32
C ALA A 56 -3.46 -6.76 1.10
N LYS A 57 -4.71 -7.25 1.20
CA LYS A 57 -5.47 -7.73 0.05
C LYS A 57 -5.81 -6.50 -0.78
N ARG A 58 -5.12 -6.34 -1.91
CA ARG A 58 -5.47 -5.34 -2.93
C ARG A 58 -6.91 -5.58 -3.31
N THR A 59 -7.76 -4.56 -3.14
CA THR A 59 -9.17 -4.64 -3.49
C THR A 59 -9.32 -3.94 -4.82
N GLU A 60 -9.78 -4.66 -5.84
CA GLU A 60 -10.17 -4.07 -7.12
C GLU A 60 -11.65 -3.67 -7.02
N MET A 61 -11.96 -2.39 -7.21
CA MET A 61 -13.32 -1.90 -7.34
C MET A 61 -13.40 -1.03 -8.60
N ASN A 62 -14.29 -1.38 -9.53
CA ASN A 62 -14.47 -0.71 -10.82
C ASN A 62 -13.16 -0.57 -11.65
N GLY A 63 -12.30 -1.61 -11.64
CA GLY A 63 -11.03 -1.61 -12.37
C GLY A 63 -9.93 -0.73 -11.77
N LYS A 64 -10.18 -0.08 -10.63
CA LYS A 64 -9.19 0.70 -9.87
C LYS A 64 -8.59 -0.16 -8.75
N ILE A 65 -7.26 -0.12 -8.62
CA ILE A 65 -6.50 -0.86 -7.59
C ILE A 65 -6.34 0.03 -6.35
N TYR A 66 -6.85 -0.44 -5.22
CA TYR A 66 -6.69 0.23 -3.91
C TYR A 66 -5.67 -0.50 -3.03
N ASP A 67 -4.83 0.27 -2.34
CA ASP A 67 -3.75 -0.25 -1.50
C ASP A 67 -4.30 -0.78 -0.15
N SER A 68 -5.51 -0.37 0.25
CA SER A 68 -6.20 -0.87 1.43
C SER A 68 -7.73 -1.01 1.29
N LYS A 69 -8.35 -1.81 2.18
CA LYS A 69 -9.82 -1.90 2.28
C LYS A 69 -10.47 -0.56 2.66
N PHE A 70 -9.76 0.25 3.41
CA PHE A 70 -10.26 1.54 3.87
C PHE A 70 -10.29 2.56 2.74
N GLU A 71 -9.24 2.61 1.91
CA GLU A 71 -9.26 3.39 0.67
C GLU A 71 -10.42 2.99 -0.25
N ALA A 72 -10.67 1.67 -0.40
CA ALA A 72 -11.80 1.20 -1.21
C ALA A 72 -13.16 1.69 -0.65
N GLN A 73 -13.30 1.78 0.68
CA GLN A 73 -14.50 2.34 1.30
C GLN A 73 -14.63 3.85 1.01
N VAL A 74 -13.55 4.62 1.18
CA VAL A 74 -13.54 6.06 0.88
C VAL A 74 -13.84 6.32 -0.61
N ALA A 75 -13.32 5.49 -1.51
CA ALA A 75 -13.63 5.57 -2.94
C ALA A 75 -15.13 5.33 -3.23
N ALA A 76 -15.75 4.37 -2.54
CA ALA A 76 -17.19 4.12 -2.66
C ALA A 76 -18.01 5.32 -2.15
N GLU A 77 -17.58 5.97 -1.06
CA GLU A 77 -18.20 7.20 -0.54
C GLU A 77 -18.10 8.34 -1.57
N LEU A 78 -16.93 8.55 -2.19
CA LEU A 78 -16.74 9.54 -3.26
C LEU A 78 -17.62 9.27 -4.49
N GLU A 79 -17.80 8.00 -4.87
CA GLU A 79 -18.70 7.63 -5.97
C GLU A 79 -20.15 8.00 -5.66
N VAL A 80 -20.59 7.84 -4.40
CA VAL A 80 -21.92 8.30 -3.96
C VAL A 80 -22.01 9.82 -4.01
N GLU A 81 -21.01 10.56 -3.48
CA GLU A 81 -20.96 12.03 -3.54
C GLU A 81 -21.06 12.54 -4.98
N LYS A 82 -20.37 11.88 -5.93
CA LYS A 82 -20.43 12.18 -7.36
C LYS A 82 -21.84 11.97 -7.92
N ASN A 83 -22.45 10.82 -7.64
CA ASN A 83 -23.80 10.50 -8.13
C ASN A 83 -24.88 11.41 -7.54
N LEU A 84 -24.66 11.95 -6.34
CA LEU A 84 -25.52 12.95 -5.70
C LEU A 84 -25.25 14.38 -6.21
N GLY A 85 -24.26 14.58 -7.09
CA GLY A 85 -23.89 15.90 -7.61
C GLY A 85 -23.22 16.81 -6.59
N GLN A 86 -22.63 16.25 -5.52
CA GLN A 86 -21.91 17.01 -4.49
C GLN A 86 -20.47 17.34 -4.92
N ILE A 87 -19.90 16.52 -5.80
CA ILE A 87 -18.60 16.73 -6.43
C ILE A 87 -18.75 16.52 -7.95
N LYS A 88 -17.85 17.12 -8.75
CA LYS A 88 -17.86 16.92 -10.22
C LYS A 88 -17.29 15.55 -10.58
N ASP A 89 -16.11 15.25 -10.04
CA ASP A 89 -15.40 13.99 -10.26
C ASP A 89 -14.29 13.80 -9.22
N TYR A 90 -13.56 12.69 -9.31
CA TYR A 90 -12.36 12.47 -8.53
C TYR A 90 -11.33 11.59 -9.28
N ASP A 91 -10.05 11.91 -9.07
CA ASP A 91 -8.93 11.08 -9.50
C ASP A 91 -8.41 10.23 -8.33
N THR A 92 -7.84 9.07 -8.66
CA THR A 92 -7.16 8.21 -7.69
C THR A 92 -5.65 8.27 -7.88
N GLN A 93 -4.88 8.13 -6.79
CA GLN A 93 -3.42 8.08 -6.82
C GLN A 93 -2.77 9.31 -7.48
N TYR A 94 -3.27 10.52 -7.15
CA TYR A 94 -2.76 11.78 -7.67
C TYR A 94 -1.30 11.98 -7.26
N ARG A 95 -0.45 12.34 -8.22
CA ARG A 95 1.00 12.47 -8.01
C ARG A 95 1.40 13.93 -7.88
N ILE A 96 2.02 14.25 -6.76
CA ILE A 96 2.73 15.49 -6.53
C ILE A 96 4.22 15.20 -6.73
N GLU A 97 4.84 15.95 -7.63
CA GLU A 97 6.25 15.82 -7.96
C GLU A 97 6.97 17.15 -7.72
N GLY A 98 8.24 17.06 -7.31
CA GLY A 98 9.08 18.22 -7.07
C GLY A 98 10.53 17.81 -6.88
N TRP A 99 11.36 18.77 -6.47
CA TRP A 99 12.78 18.56 -6.20
C TRP A 99 13.15 19.09 -4.83
N VAL A 100 13.99 18.34 -4.12
CA VAL A 100 14.68 18.81 -2.92
C VAL A 100 16.02 19.37 -3.37
N TYR A 101 16.37 20.55 -2.86
CA TYR A 101 17.62 21.25 -3.15
C TYR A 101 18.53 21.26 -1.92
N ASP A 102 19.84 21.30 -2.13
CA ASP A 102 20.81 21.51 -1.07
C ASP A 102 20.87 22.98 -0.63
N GLU A 103 21.71 23.29 0.37
CA GLU A 103 21.90 24.64 0.89
C GLU A 103 22.48 25.63 -0.14
N ASN A 104 23.11 25.13 -1.19
CA ASN A 104 23.68 25.92 -2.29
C ASN A 104 22.68 26.10 -3.45
N GLY A 105 21.47 25.55 -3.33
CA GLY A 105 20.43 25.61 -4.36
C GLY A 105 20.60 24.61 -5.49
N ASN A 106 21.48 23.60 -5.36
CA ASN A 106 21.62 22.54 -6.35
C ASN A 106 20.58 21.43 -6.13
N PRO A 107 20.03 20.82 -7.19
CA PRO A 107 19.06 19.74 -7.06
C PRO A 107 19.71 18.51 -6.40
N ALA A 108 19.21 18.12 -5.23
CA ALA A 108 19.70 16.96 -4.50
C ALA A 108 19.00 15.66 -4.96
N PHE A 109 17.66 15.61 -4.88
CA PHE A 109 16.89 14.44 -5.32
C PHE A 109 15.40 14.78 -5.58
N PRO A 110 14.70 13.97 -6.40
CA PRO A 110 13.28 14.18 -6.67
C PRO A 110 12.41 13.83 -5.45
N TYR A 111 11.45 14.70 -5.15
CA TYR A 111 10.36 14.44 -4.22
C TYR A 111 9.14 13.93 -5.01
N ARG A 112 8.53 12.84 -4.52
CA ARG A 112 7.30 12.27 -5.12
C ARG A 112 6.34 11.91 -4.00
N HIS A 113 5.14 12.46 -4.00
CA HIS A 113 4.10 12.13 -3.04
C HIS A 113 2.84 11.71 -3.79
N LYS A 114 2.39 10.49 -3.51
CA LYS A 114 1.18 9.93 -4.10
C LYS A 114 0.04 10.11 -3.09
N VAL A 115 -0.90 10.98 -3.42
CA VAL A 115 -2.12 11.24 -2.64
C VAL A 115 -3.20 10.26 -3.07
N ASP A 116 -3.93 9.69 -2.12
CA ASP A 116 -4.94 8.67 -2.40
C ASP A 116 -6.03 9.17 -3.38
N PHE A 117 -6.56 10.39 -3.17
CA PHE A 117 -7.60 10.99 -4.01
C PHE A 117 -7.40 12.48 -4.29
N ARG A 118 -7.78 12.93 -5.49
CA ARG A 118 -7.99 14.35 -5.84
C ARG A 118 -9.44 14.54 -6.26
N ILE A 119 -10.21 15.28 -5.47
CA ILE A 119 -11.61 15.59 -5.70
C ILE A 119 -11.70 16.87 -6.53
N HIS A 120 -12.61 16.88 -7.50
CA HIS A 120 -12.94 18.04 -8.34
C HIS A 120 -14.21 18.67 -7.78
N ASN A 121 -14.08 19.82 -7.13
CA ASN A 121 -15.20 20.48 -6.48
C ASN A 121 -16.10 21.21 -7.50
N LEU A 122 -17.34 21.51 -7.09
CA LEU A 122 -18.31 22.17 -7.95
C LEU A 122 -17.88 23.58 -8.37
N ASP A 123 -17.17 24.29 -7.51
CA ASP A 123 -16.62 25.63 -7.74
C ASP A 123 -15.36 25.64 -8.64
N GLY A 124 -14.84 24.46 -9.00
CA GLY A 124 -13.62 24.32 -9.81
C GLY A 124 -12.33 24.24 -8.99
N SER A 125 -12.40 24.32 -7.66
CA SER A 125 -11.27 24.01 -6.79
C SER A 125 -11.04 22.50 -6.69
N PHE A 126 -9.91 22.11 -6.08
CA PHE A 126 -9.57 20.72 -5.86
C PHE A 126 -9.39 20.42 -4.37
N THR A 127 -9.74 19.20 -3.95
CA THR A 127 -9.46 18.71 -2.59
C THR A 127 -8.62 17.45 -2.65
N LEU A 128 -7.45 17.48 -2.01
CA LEU A 128 -6.57 16.34 -1.82
C LEU A 128 -7.01 15.58 -0.56
N ARG A 129 -7.46 14.34 -0.71
CA ARG A 129 -8.00 13.52 0.39
C ARG A 129 -7.17 12.25 0.58
N GLU A 130 -6.67 12.06 1.80
CA GLU A 130 -5.88 10.88 2.21
C GLU A 130 -6.69 9.96 3.13
N ALA A 131 -6.70 8.66 2.85
CA ALA A 131 -7.39 7.66 3.65
C ALA A 131 -6.38 6.92 4.56
N LYS A 132 -6.28 7.29 5.84
CA LYS A 132 -5.26 6.76 6.75
C LYS A 132 -5.84 5.94 7.91
N GLY A 133 -5.29 4.75 8.10
CA GLY A 133 -5.50 3.97 9.33
C GLY A 133 -4.49 4.31 10.43
N VAL A 134 -3.19 4.34 10.07
CA VAL A 134 -2.08 4.65 10.98
C VAL A 134 -1.13 5.60 10.26
N GLU A 135 -0.70 6.67 10.95
CA GLU A 135 0.29 7.59 10.42
C GLU A 135 1.71 7.04 10.60
N THR A 136 2.43 6.86 9.50
CA THR A 136 3.86 6.56 9.50
C THR A 136 4.68 7.84 9.52
N ASP A 137 5.93 7.78 9.96
CA ASP A 137 6.80 8.96 9.98
C ASP A 137 7.12 9.49 8.57
N ASP A 138 7.23 8.59 7.58
CA ASP A 138 7.36 8.95 6.16
C ASP A 138 6.14 9.75 5.67
N TYR A 139 4.92 9.34 6.05
CA TYR A 139 3.70 10.08 5.72
C TYR A 139 3.68 11.46 6.38
N LYS A 140 4.02 11.55 7.68
CA LYS A 140 4.07 12.84 8.39
C LYS A 140 5.04 13.82 7.72
N TRP A 141 6.21 13.32 7.30
CA TRP A 141 7.19 14.13 6.59
C TRP A 141 6.67 14.62 5.23
N ARG A 142 6.07 13.73 4.43
CA ARG A 142 5.46 14.10 3.14
C ARG A 142 4.32 15.08 3.30
N ARG A 143 3.46 14.88 4.30
CA ARG A 143 2.36 15.77 4.65
C ARG A 143 2.87 17.15 5.04
N LYS A 144 3.95 17.24 5.82
CA LYS A 144 4.56 18.53 6.17
C LYS A 144 5.02 19.31 4.94
N ILE A 145 5.64 18.64 3.97
CA ILE A 145 6.03 19.27 2.70
C ILE A 145 4.80 19.72 1.91
N LEU A 146 3.78 18.87 1.81
CA LEU A 146 2.53 19.22 1.15
C LEU A 146 1.90 20.49 1.76
N GLU A 147 1.70 20.50 3.08
CA GLU A 147 1.03 21.58 3.78
C GLU A 147 1.84 22.89 3.82
N LYS A 148 3.17 22.81 3.91
CA LYS A 148 4.03 23.99 4.12
C LYS A 148 4.69 24.54 2.87
N VAL A 149 4.78 23.74 1.80
CA VAL A 149 5.49 24.11 0.58
C VAL A 149 4.57 24.05 -0.62
N TRP A 150 3.90 22.91 -0.83
CA TRP A 150 3.14 22.71 -2.06
C TRP A 150 1.79 23.46 -2.05
N LEU A 151 0.99 23.34 -0.99
CA LEU A 151 -0.32 24.03 -0.90
C LEU A 151 -0.24 25.56 -0.98
N PRO A 152 0.72 26.25 -0.31
CA PRO A 152 0.85 27.70 -0.47
C PRO A 152 1.12 28.15 -1.92
N ALA A 153 1.71 27.28 -2.74
CA ALA A 153 1.95 27.54 -4.16
C ALA A 153 0.75 27.16 -5.07
N HIS A 154 -0.25 26.45 -4.54
CA HIS A 154 -1.41 25.94 -5.26
C HIS A 154 -2.70 26.29 -4.50
N PRO A 155 -3.10 27.58 -4.47
CA PRO A 155 -4.21 28.07 -3.65
C PRO A 155 -5.59 27.50 -4.06
N GLU A 156 -5.70 26.94 -5.26
CA GLU A 156 -6.89 26.22 -5.75
C GLU A 156 -7.06 24.83 -5.12
N TYR A 157 -6.08 24.36 -4.35
CA TYR A 157 -6.10 23.08 -3.66
C TYR A 157 -6.33 23.22 -2.16
N THR A 158 -7.19 22.37 -1.62
CA THR A 158 -7.32 22.11 -0.18
C THR A 158 -6.84 20.70 0.15
N TYR A 159 -6.57 20.43 1.42
CA TYR A 159 -6.05 19.14 1.88
C TYR A 159 -6.77 18.65 3.13
N GLU A 160 -7.13 17.38 3.15
CA GLU A 160 -7.76 16.73 4.30
C GLU A 160 -7.36 15.27 4.44
N VAL A 161 -7.55 14.75 5.66
CA VAL A 161 -7.22 13.38 6.02
C VAL A 161 -8.44 12.73 6.67
N VAL A 162 -8.87 11.61 6.10
CA VAL A 162 -9.94 10.78 6.66
C VAL A 162 -9.30 9.63 7.40
N TYR A 163 -9.57 9.53 8.70
CA TYR A 163 -9.03 8.46 9.54
C TYR A 163 -10.00 7.28 9.65
N GLN A 164 -9.48 6.06 9.61
CA GLN A 164 -10.27 4.86 9.86
C GLN A 164 -10.80 4.88 11.30
N LYS A 165 -12.12 5.00 11.48
CA LYS A 165 -12.74 4.92 12.81
C LYS A 165 -12.55 3.51 13.38
N SER A 166 -11.92 3.39 14.56
CA SER A 166 -11.86 2.10 15.25
C SER A 166 -13.24 1.76 15.81
N SER A 167 -13.85 0.68 15.33
CA SER A 167 -15.10 0.19 15.91
C SER A 167 -14.79 -0.36 17.32
N LYS A 168 -15.09 0.39 18.39
CA LYS A 168 -15.15 -0.18 19.74
C LYS A 168 -16.24 -1.26 19.74
N ARG A 169 -15.83 -2.52 19.74
CA ARG A 169 -16.73 -3.67 19.85
C ARG A 169 -17.30 -3.67 21.28
N TYR A 170 -18.49 -3.09 21.47
CA TYR A 170 -19.18 -3.17 22.76
C TYR A 170 -19.51 -4.65 23.02
N LYS A 171 -18.79 -5.28 23.95
CA LYS A 171 -19.17 -6.61 24.45
C LYS A 171 -20.53 -6.46 25.13
N ARG A 172 -21.60 -6.90 24.47
CA ARG A 172 -22.88 -7.17 25.16
C ARG A 172 -22.57 -8.17 26.27
N LYS A 173 -22.57 -7.73 27.53
CA LYS A 173 -22.63 -8.65 28.68
C LYS A 173 -23.93 -9.42 28.50
N GLY A 174 -23.84 -10.72 28.31
CA GLY A 174 -24.99 -11.60 28.27
C GLY A 174 -25.74 -11.47 29.59
N ALA A 175 -27.02 -11.13 29.50
CA ALA A 175 -27.97 -11.41 30.57
C ALA A 175 -28.21 -12.92 30.53
N SER A 176 -27.58 -13.66 31.44
CA SER A 176 -28.07 -14.97 31.87
C SER A 176 -29.09 -14.71 32.96
N GLY A 177 -30.34 -15.10 32.70
CA GLY A 177 -31.39 -15.20 33.70
C GLY A 177 -31.18 -16.37 34.65
#